data_AF-A0A974P5N0-F1
#
_entry.id   AF-A0A974P5N0-F1
#
_cell.length_a   1.000
_cell.length_b   1.000
_cell.length_c   1.000
_cell.angle_alpha   90.00
_cell.angle_beta   90.00
_cell.angle_gamma   90.00
#
_symmetry.space_group_name_H-M   'P 1'
#
loop_
_entity.id
_entity.type
_entity.pdbx_description
1 polymer ?
#
loop_
_entity_poly.entity_id
_entity_poly.type
_entity_poly.pdbx_seq_one_letter_code
_entity_poly.pdbx_strand_id
1 'polypeptide(L)'
;MKASLTAAYDEVSARLGPDPKTWAWGKLHHARLEHALTPLADAATQPLLAAGPTPMGGTSLSPMAATWRPDDFRVVAGPPSAWSSTSAPGTTA
;
A
#
# COMPACT_ATOMS: atom_id res chain seq x y z
N MET A 1 1.53 -24.48 -15.10
CA MET A 1 1.24 -24.28 -13.67
C MET A 1 2.49 -24.26 -12.79
N LYS A 2 3.43 -25.23 -12.88
CA LYS A 2 4.66 -25.22 -12.07
C LYS A 2 5.54 -23.97 -12.31
N ALA A 3 5.83 -23.65 -13.57
CA ALA A 3 6.67 -22.51 -13.92
C ALA A 3 6.07 -21.17 -13.46
N SER A 4 4.75 -20.98 -13.63
CA SER A 4 4.07 -19.76 -13.18
C SER A 4 4.05 -19.62 -11.66
N LEU A 5 3.94 -20.74 -10.92
CA LEU A 5 4.03 -20.73 -9.46
C LEU A 5 5.45 -20.39 -8.99
N THR A 6 6.48 -20.98 -9.60
CA THR A 6 7.88 -20.66 -9.30
C THR A 6 8.18 -19.19 -9.53
N ALA A 7 7.78 -18.65 -10.69
CA ALA A 7 7.97 -17.23 -11.00
C ALA A 7 7.28 -16.32 -9.97
N ALA A 8 6.04 -16.63 -9.57
CA ALA A 8 5.32 -15.87 -8.55
C ALA A 8 6.01 -15.96 -7.17
N TYR A 9 6.52 -17.14 -6.79
CA TYR A 9 7.26 -17.31 -5.54
C TYR A 9 8.56 -16.49 -5.53
N ASP A 10 9.31 -16.51 -6.64
CA ASP A 10 10.54 -15.74 -6.79
C ASP A 10 10.27 -14.23 -6.71
N GLU A 11 9.18 -13.76 -7.33
CA GLU A 11 8.77 -12.36 -7.23
C GLU A 11 8.44 -11.96 -5.78
N VAL A 12 7.63 -12.74 -5.08
CA VAL A 12 7.27 -12.43 -3.68
C VAL A 12 8.50 -12.50 -2.78
N SER A 13 9.40 -13.47 -3.00
CA SER A 13 10.67 -13.59 -2.27
C SER A 13 11.59 -12.39 -2.50
N ALA A 14 11.64 -11.87 -3.73
CA ALA A 14 12.42 -10.68 -4.05
C ALA A 14 11.87 -9.41 -3.38
N ARG A 15 10.55 -9.32 -3.21
CA ARG A 15 9.88 -8.14 -2.61
C ARG A 15 9.83 -8.18 -1.09
N LEU A 16 9.56 -9.34 -0.49
CA LEU A 16 9.29 -9.50 0.95
C LEU A 16 10.40 -10.24 1.72
N GLY A 17 11.42 -10.73 1.01
CA GLY A 17 12.52 -11.51 1.57
C GLY A 17 12.31 -13.04 1.46
N PRO A 18 13.36 -13.83 1.74
CA PRO A 18 13.37 -15.26 1.46
C PRO A 18 12.61 -16.13 2.47
N ASP A 19 12.17 -15.59 3.62
CA ASP A 19 11.43 -16.34 4.64
C ASP A 19 9.92 -16.11 4.51
N PRO A 20 9.14 -17.10 3.99
CA PRO A 20 7.71 -16.96 3.79
C PRO A 20 6.91 -16.76 5.08
N LYS A 21 7.47 -17.14 6.25
CA LYS A 21 6.80 -16.95 7.54
C LYS A 21 6.69 -15.48 7.94
N THR A 22 7.50 -14.63 7.32
CA THR A 22 7.49 -13.17 7.58
C THR A 22 6.62 -12.42 6.59
N TRP A 23 6.13 -13.07 5.54
CA TRP A 23 5.30 -12.44 4.52
C TRP A 23 3.95 -12.02 5.10
N ALA A 24 3.50 -10.85 4.70
CA ALA A 24 2.17 -10.36 5.03
C ALA A 24 1.65 -9.55 3.86
N TRP A 25 0.37 -9.75 3.51
CA TRP A 25 -0.25 -9.01 2.41
C TRP A 25 -0.09 -7.50 2.58
N GLY A 26 -0.30 -6.99 3.80
CA GLY A 26 -0.16 -5.56 4.10
C GLY A 26 1.26 -4.98 4.00
N LYS A 27 2.32 -5.81 3.89
CA LYS A 27 3.69 -5.34 3.57
C LYS A 27 3.87 -5.03 2.09
N LEU A 28 3.04 -5.66 1.26
CA LEU A 28 3.02 -5.49 -0.19
C LEU A 28 1.93 -4.48 -0.57
N HIS A 29 0.70 -4.75 -0.13
CA HIS A 29 -0.49 -4.01 -0.47
C HIS A 29 -0.79 -2.91 0.55
N HIS A 30 -0.68 -1.67 0.10
CA HIS A 30 -0.67 -0.51 0.99
C HIS A 30 -1.40 0.69 0.40
N ALA A 31 -1.96 1.50 1.30
CA ALA A 31 -2.59 2.77 1.00
C ALA A 31 -1.56 3.89 1.12
N ARG A 32 -1.56 4.83 0.16
CA ARG A 32 -0.85 6.10 0.30
C ARG A 32 -1.66 7.22 -0.34
N LEU A 33 -2.09 8.16 0.49
CA LEU A 33 -2.78 9.37 0.05
C LEU A 33 -1.73 10.45 -0.20
N GLU A 34 -1.75 11.02 -1.39
CA GLU A 34 -0.91 12.14 -1.78
C GLU A 34 -1.79 13.37 -1.95
N HIS A 35 -1.39 14.50 -1.39
CA HIS A 35 -2.10 15.76 -1.63
C HIS A 35 -1.88 16.23 -3.07
N ALA A 36 -2.89 16.87 -3.66
CA ALA A 36 -2.80 17.44 -5.01
C ALA A 36 -1.72 18.53 -5.17
N LEU A 37 -1.19 19.04 -4.05
CA LEU A 37 -0.18 20.09 -4.02
C LEU A 37 1.25 19.56 -3.86
N THR A 38 1.42 18.24 -3.63
CA THR A 38 2.74 17.60 -3.47
C THR A 38 3.72 17.98 -4.60
N PRO A 39 3.34 18.05 -5.90
CA PRO A 39 4.27 18.42 -6.97
C PRO A 39 4.79 19.87 -6.91
N LEU A 40 4.12 20.75 -6.17
CA LEU A 40 4.49 22.16 -6.01
C LEU A 40 5.30 22.42 -4.75
N ALA A 41 5.39 21.43 -3.86
CA ALA A 41 6.06 21.55 -2.57
C ALA A 41 7.56 21.22 -2.69
N ASP A 42 8.36 21.87 -1.83
CA ASP A 42 9.77 21.51 -1.68
C ASP A 42 9.95 20.11 -1.06
N ALA A 43 11.17 19.58 -1.15
CA ALA A 43 11.47 18.23 -0.67
C ALA A 43 11.23 18.05 0.84
N ALA A 44 11.31 19.12 1.63
CA ALA A 44 11.07 19.07 3.07
C ALA A 44 9.57 18.98 3.40
N THR A 45 8.73 19.59 2.56
CA THR A 45 7.28 19.70 2.76
C THR A 45 6.52 18.54 2.13
N GLN A 46 7.00 17.97 1.02
CA GLN A 46 6.39 16.80 0.38
C GLN A 46 6.02 15.64 1.31
N PRO A 47 6.88 15.18 2.24
CA PRO A 47 6.50 14.09 3.15
C PRO A 47 5.36 14.46 4.11
N LEU A 48 5.17 15.75 4.42
CA LEU A 48 4.08 16.24 5.26
C LEU A 48 2.74 16.28 4.51
N LEU A 49 2.78 16.30 3.18
CA LEU A 49 1.62 16.32 2.29
C LEU A 49 1.14 14.92 1.90
N ALA A 50 1.71 13.89 2.51
CA ALA A 50 1.32 12.52 2.27
C ALA A 50 0.91 11.82 3.57
N ALA A 51 -0.11 10.98 3.47
CA ALA A 51 -0.50 10.09 4.56
C ALA A 51 -0.25 8.63 4.16
N GLY A 52 0.40 7.88 5.05
CA GLY A 52 0.89 6.53 4.79
C GLY A 52 2.35 6.47 4.30
N PRO A 53 2.86 5.29 3.92
CA PRO A 53 2.12 4.09 3.54
C PRO A 53 1.52 3.33 4.74
N THR A 54 0.27 2.89 4.60
CA THR A 54 -0.44 2.11 5.63
C THR A 54 -0.84 0.75 5.04
N PRO A 55 -0.59 -0.38 5.74
CA PRO A 55 -1.02 -1.71 5.31
C PRO A 55 -2.52 -1.74 4.99
N MET A 56 -2.91 -2.33 3.85
CA MET A 56 -4.33 -2.51 3.50
C MET A 56 -4.64 -3.99 3.25
N GLY A 57 -5.74 -4.48 3.83
CA GLY A 57 -6.29 -5.80 3.51
C GLY A 57 -7.09 -5.79 2.21
N GLY A 58 -7.81 -6.88 1.95
CA GLY A 58 -8.77 -6.96 0.84
C GLY A 58 -8.12 -7.07 -0.54
N THR A 59 -8.97 -7.13 -1.55
CA THR A 59 -8.65 -7.18 -2.98
C THR A 59 -9.72 -6.45 -3.79
N SER A 60 -9.54 -6.27 -5.10
CA SER A 60 -10.55 -5.68 -5.99
C SER A 60 -11.90 -6.43 -6.01
N LEU A 61 -11.91 -7.70 -5.59
CA LEU A 61 -13.09 -8.57 -5.60
C LEU A 61 -13.59 -8.96 -4.20
N SER A 62 -12.98 -8.42 -3.15
CA SER A 62 -13.43 -8.64 -1.77
C SER A 62 -14.46 -7.59 -1.35
N PRO A 63 -15.31 -7.85 -0.32
CA PRO A 63 -16.23 -6.84 0.20
C PRO A 63 -15.55 -5.54 0.62
N MET A 64 -14.34 -5.64 1.19
CA MET A 64 -13.45 -4.49 1.38
C MET A 64 -12.64 -4.27 0.10
N ALA A 65 -13.31 -3.81 -0.95
CA ALA A 65 -12.74 -3.72 -2.30
C ALA A 65 -11.46 -2.87 -2.32
N ALA A 66 -10.29 -3.41 -2.55
CA ALA A 66 -9.05 -2.64 -2.60
C ALA A 66 -8.32 -2.98 -3.89
N THR A 67 -8.52 -2.18 -4.92
CA THR A 67 -7.86 -2.33 -6.22
C THR A 67 -6.49 -1.68 -6.17
N TRP A 68 -5.46 -2.36 -6.65
CA TRP A 68 -4.08 -1.89 -6.65
C TRP A 68 -3.46 -1.87 -8.05
N ARG A 69 -2.38 -1.11 -8.21
CA ARG A 69 -1.51 -1.21 -9.38
C ARG A 69 -0.53 -2.38 -9.21
N PRO A 70 -0.42 -3.34 -10.16
CA PRO A 70 0.38 -4.55 -9.98
C PRO A 70 1.88 -4.31 -9.76
N ASP A 71 2.43 -3.20 -10.28
CA ASP A 71 3.88 -2.95 -10.25
C ASP A 71 4.42 -2.80 -8.82
N ASP A 72 3.66 -2.19 -7.93
CA ASP A 72 4.09 -1.90 -6.56
C ASP A 72 3.03 -2.10 -5.47
N PHE A 73 1.85 -2.62 -5.84
CA PHE A 73 0.78 -2.95 -4.92
C PHE A 73 0.19 -1.76 -4.14
N ARG A 74 0.39 -0.54 -4.63
CA ARG A 74 -0.31 0.64 -4.10
C ARG A 74 -1.79 0.60 -4.48
N VAL A 75 -2.65 0.80 -3.50
CA VAL A 75 -4.10 0.92 -3.68
C VAL A 75 -4.42 2.18 -4.49
N VAL A 76 -5.21 2.02 -5.55
CA VAL A 76 -5.65 3.09 -6.45
C VAL A 76 -7.15 3.34 -6.38
N ALA A 77 -7.93 2.37 -5.88
CA ALA A 77 -9.34 2.54 -5.60
C ALA A 77 -9.75 1.61 -4.45
N GLY A 78 -10.63 2.06 -3.54
CA GLY A 78 -11.21 1.18 -2.54
C GLY A 78 -12.47 1.72 -1.87
N PRO A 79 -13.04 1.04 -0.85
CA PRO A 79 -14.30 1.48 -0.26
C PRO A 79 -14.09 2.83 0.44
N PRO A 80 -15.14 3.65 0.53
CA PRO A 80 -15.04 4.93 1.21
C PRO A 80 -14.70 4.80 2.71
N SER A 81 -14.95 3.66 3.36
CA SER A 81 -14.53 3.47 4.75
C SER A 81 -13.02 3.29 4.93
N ALA A 82 -12.28 2.91 3.88
CA ALA A 82 -10.83 2.70 3.96
C ALA A 82 -10.03 4.00 4.13
N TRP A 83 -10.61 5.16 3.77
CA TRP A 83 -9.94 6.45 3.94
C TRP A 83 -10.21 7.11 5.29
N SER A 84 -11.17 6.60 6.07
CA SER A 84 -11.61 7.19 7.35
C SER A 84 -10.69 6.85 8.53
N SER A 85 -9.85 5.81 8.41
CA SER A 85 -8.96 5.34 9.49
C SER A 85 -7.54 5.91 9.44
N THR A 86 -7.26 6.83 8.51
CA THR A 86 -5.96 7.52 8.49
C THR A 86 -5.99 8.60 9.58
N SER A 87 -5.65 8.21 10.80
CA SER A 87 -5.46 9.15 11.90
C SER A 87 -4.46 10.22 11.45
N ALA A 88 -4.90 11.48 11.48
CA ALA A 88 -4.00 12.62 11.35
C ALA A 88 -2.84 12.46 12.37
N PRO A 89 -1.60 12.85 12.03
CA PRO A 89 -0.53 12.90 13.02
C PRO A 89 -1.01 13.77 14.18
N GLY A 90 -0.96 13.19 15.39
CA GLY A 90 -1.49 13.80 16.60
C GLY A 90 -0.83 15.16 16.85
N THR A 91 -1.65 16.20 16.97
CA THR A 91 -1.29 17.43 17.64
C THR A 91 -1.16 17.12 19.13
N THR A 92 0.06 16.94 19.62
CA THR A 92 0.36 17.16 21.04
C THR A 92 0.26 18.66 21.31
N ALA A 93 -0.72 19.04 22.13
CA ALA A 93 -0.71 20.28 22.90
C ALA A 93 -0.41 19.93 24.36
#